data_AF-A0A5F5PVD7-F1
#
_entry.id   AF-A0A5F5PVD7-F1
#
_cell.length_a   1.000
_cell.length_b   1.000
_cell.length_c   1.000
_cell.angle_alpha   90.00
_cell.angle_beta   90.00
_cell.angle_gamma   90.00
#
_symmetry.space_group_name_H-M   'P 1'
#
loop_
_entity.id
_entity.type
_entity.pdbx_description
1 polymer ?
#
loop_
_entity_poly.entity_id
_entity_poly.type
_entity_poly.pdbx_seq_one_letter_code
_entity_poly.pdbx_strand_id
1 'polypeptide(L)'
;MLWNERTSSFTVSAFQFEEKFMETLEDFEKPRNDGSLMFQQVPMVEIDGMKLVQSRAILNYIAAKHNLYGRDIKERALIDMYIEGVADLNEMILLLPVSPPAEKDAKITLIKDRTTNRYLPAFEKVLKSHGQDYLVGNRLSRADIHLVELLYLVEELDPSLLANFPLLKALKARISNLPTVKKFLQPGGARKPPVDEKSVEKSRKIFKF
;
A
#
# COMPACT_ATOMS: atom_id res chain seq x y z
N MET A 1 -11.29 9.42 4.91
CA MET A 1 -10.21 8.43 5.05
C MET A 1 -9.62 8.26 3.67
N LEU A 2 -8.40 8.78 3.45
CA LEU A 2 -7.69 8.67 2.17
C LEU A 2 -7.32 7.21 2.00
N TRP A 3 -8.18 6.40 1.38
CA TRP A 3 -7.73 5.10 0.92
C TRP A 3 -6.67 5.37 -0.15
N ASN A 4 -5.48 4.82 0.05
CA ASN A 4 -4.43 4.87 -0.95
C ASN A 4 -4.88 3.97 -2.10
N GLU A 5 -5.63 4.52 -3.05
CA GLU A 5 -6.04 3.90 -4.33
C GLU A 5 -4.83 3.44 -5.19
N ARG A 6 -3.60 3.51 -4.66
CA ARG A 6 -2.37 3.02 -5.27
C ARG A 6 -2.03 1.58 -4.91
N THR A 7 -2.86 0.88 -4.12
CA THR A 7 -2.53 -0.48 -3.70
C THR A 7 -2.33 -1.42 -4.89
N SER A 8 -1.07 -1.80 -5.08
CA SER A 8 -0.59 -2.64 -6.17
C SER A 8 -0.95 -4.12 -6.01
N SER A 9 -1.51 -4.51 -4.86
CA SER A 9 -1.84 -5.91 -4.52
C SER A 9 -2.82 -6.57 -5.49
N PHE A 10 -3.74 -5.81 -6.10
CA PHE A 10 -4.65 -6.32 -7.14
C PHE A 10 -3.95 -6.65 -8.46
N THR A 11 -2.80 -6.04 -8.71
CA THR A 11 -2.21 -6.01 -10.05
C THR A 11 -1.28 -7.17 -10.31
N VAL A 12 -0.63 -7.71 -9.27
CA VAL A 12 0.34 -8.80 -9.43
C VAL A 12 -0.30 -10.09 -9.94
N SER A 13 -1.57 -10.32 -9.63
CA SER A 13 -2.34 -11.49 -10.10
C SER A 13 -2.93 -11.35 -11.51
N ALA A 14 -2.60 -10.28 -12.25
CA ALA A 14 -3.14 -9.99 -13.59
C ALA A 14 -4.67 -9.82 -13.64
N PHE A 15 -5.32 -9.55 -12.51
CA PHE A 15 -6.77 -9.39 -12.47
C PHE A 15 -7.19 -8.05 -13.10
N GLN A 16 -8.25 -8.10 -13.91
CA GLN A 16 -8.97 -6.89 -14.34
C GLN A 16 -9.99 -6.56 -13.27
N PHE A 17 -9.90 -5.37 -12.68
CA PHE A 17 -10.90 -4.85 -11.77
C PHE A 17 -11.53 -3.59 -12.36
N GLU A 18 -12.75 -3.32 -11.92
CA GLU A 18 -13.43 -2.05 -12.18
C GLU A 18 -13.39 -1.19 -10.93
N GLU A 19 -13.31 0.11 -11.12
CA GLU A 19 -13.33 1.08 -10.03
C GLU A 19 -14.62 1.90 -10.10
N LYS A 20 -15.32 1.97 -8.98
CA LYS A 20 -16.44 2.89 -8.80
C LYS A 20 -16.01 4.01 -7.86
N PHE A 21 -15.69 5.17 -8.43
CA PHE A 21 -15.21 6.32 -7.68
C PHE A 21 -16.35 6.98 -6.88
N MET A 22 -16.00 7.47 -5.69
CA MET A 22 -16.86 8.34 -4.90
C MET A 22 -16.58 9.79 -5.32
N GLU A 23 -17.45 10.34 -6.15
CA GLU A 23 -17.33 11.71 -6.67
C GLU A 23 -18.03 12.72 -5.76
N THR A 24 -19.11 12.29 -5.09
CA THR A 24 -20.00 13.10 -4.27
C THR A 24 -20.27 12.47 -2.91
N LEU A 25 -20.86 13.25 -1.99
CA LEU A 25 -21.36 12.72 -0.72
C LEU A 25 -22.43 11.63 -0.95
N GLU A 26 -23.30 11.81 -1.95
CA GLU A 26 -24.36 10.85 -2.29
C GLU A 26 -23.80 9.49 -2.72
N ASP A 27 -22.69 9.48 -3.47
CA ASP A 27 -22.00 8.25 -3.88
C ASP A 27 -21.49 7.44 -2.67
N PHE A 28 -21.16 8.12 -1.57
CA PHE A 28 -20.77 7.48 -0.32
C PHE A 28 -21.98 7.10 0.55
N GLU A 29 -23.00 7.95 0.62
CA GLU A 29 -24.18 7.70 1.44
C GLU A 29 -25.05 6.56 0.89
N LYS A 30 -25.10 6.36 -0.42
CA LYS A 30 -25.84 5.25 -1.04
C LYS A 30 -25.41 3.86 -0.54
N PRO A 31 -24.14 3.43 -0.68
CA PRO A 31 -23.68 2.13 -0.16
C PRO A 31 -23.66 2.07 1.37
N ARG A 32 -23.62 3.22 2.06
CA ARG A 32 -23.81 3.27 3.51
C ARG A 32 -25.24 2.92 3.91
N ASN A 33 -26.22 3.50 3.22
CA ASN A 33 -27.63 3.38 3.55
C ASN A 33 -28.24 2.05 3.07
N ASP A 34 -27.72 1.44 1.99
CA ASP A 34 -28.18 0.15 1.47
C ASP A 34 -27.57 -1.07 2.21
N GLY A 35 -26.75 -0.84 3.23
CA GLY A 35 -26.13 -1.89 4.04
C GLY A 35 -24.86 -2.52 3.44
N SER A 36 -24.36 -2.03 2.30
CA SER A 36 -23.13 -2.54 1.68
C SER A 36 -21.88 -2.29 2.52
N LEU A 37 -21.86 -1.22 3.33
CA LEU A 37 -20.73 -0.86 4.18
C LEU A 37 -20.98 -1.31 5.62
N MET A 38 -20.49 -2.50 6.01
CA MET A 38 -20.70 -3.08 7.34
C MET A 38 -20.36 -2.12 8.50
N PHE A 39 -19.28 -1.35 8.36
CA PHE A 39 -18.85 -0.34 9.35
C PHE A 39 -19.04 1.09 8.86
N GLN A 40 -19.89 1.30 7.86
CA GLN A 40 -20.17 2.61 7.27
C GLN A 40 -18.91 3.32 6.75
N GLN A 41 -17.90 2.55 6.37
CA GLN A 41 -16.57 3.01 5.97
C GLN A 41 -16.14 2.31 4.67
N VAL A 42 -15.31 3.02 3.92
CA VAL A 42 -14.50 2.49 2.82
C VAL A 42 -13.04 2.30 3.29
N PRO A 43 -12.24 1.45 2.63
CA PRO A 43 -12.50 0.73 1.37
C PRO A 43 -13.54 -0.38 1.47
N MET A 44 -14.19 -0.65 0.33
CA MET A 44 -15.05 -1.80 0.08
C MET A 44 -14.71 -2.41 -1.27
N VAL A 45 -14.69 -3.74 -1.36
CA VAL A 45 -14.46 -4.49 -2.59
C VAL A 45 -15.54 -5.55 -2.74
N GLU A 46 -16.20 -5.56 -3.92
CA GLU A 46 -17.07 -6.65 -4.33
C GLU A 46 -16.23 -7.73 -5.00
N ILE A 47 -16.15 -8.92 -4.40
CA ILE A 47 -15.32 -10.03 -4.89
C ILE A 47 -15.92 -11.38 -4.47
N ASP A 48 -15.99 -12.33 -5.39
CA ASP A 48 -16.52 -13.69 -5.16
C ASP A 48 -17.91 -13.71 -4.48
N GLY A 49 -18.78 -12.77 -4.87
CA GLY A 49 -20.13 -12.62 -4.30
C GLY A 49 -20.17 -12.00 -2.90
N MET A 50 -19.04 -11.57 -2.36
CA MET A 50 -18.93 -10.89 -1.06
C MET A 50 -18.75 -9.38 -1.26
N LYS A 51 -19.21 -8.60 -0.26
CA LYS A 51 -18.87 -7.18 -0.09
C LYS A 51 -17.91 -7.04 1.09
N LEU A 52 -16.61 -7.06 0.82
CA LEU A 52 -15.57 -7.01 1.85
C LEU A 52 -15.21 -5.55 2.16
N VAL A 53 -15.29 -5.17 3.43
CA VAL A 53 -14.73 -3.91 3.97
C VAL A 53 -13.50 -4.20 4.83
N GLN A 54 -12.80 -3.15 5.29
CA GLN A 54 -11.54 -3.21 6.03
C GLN A 54 -10.34 -3.59 5.15
N SER A 55 -9.41 -2.65 4.96
CA SER A 55 -8.24 -2.80 4.09
C SER A 55 -7.46 -4.09 4.34
N ARG A 56 -7.19 -4.42 5.61
CA ARG A 56 -6.46 -5.64 6.00
C ARG A 56 -7.21 -6.90 5.60
N ALA A 57 -8.52 -6.98 5.83
CA ALA A 57 -9.32 -8.14 5.48
C ALA A 57 -9.37 -8.36 3.95
N ILE A 58 -9.61 -7.29 3.19
CA ILE A 58 -9.60 -7.30 1.73
C ILE A 58 -8.26 -7.82 1.20
N LEU A 59 -7.15 -7.25 1.65
CA LEU A 59 -5.82 -7.61 1.18
C LEU A 59 -5.42 -9.04 1.60
N ASN A 60 -5.84 -9.47 2.80
CA ASN A 60 -5.61 -10.84 3.27
C ASN A 60 -6.30 -11.86 2.35
N TYR A 61 -7.56 -11.60 2.00
CA TYR A 61 -8.34 -12.46 1.12
C TYR A 61 -7.71 -12.58 -0.27
N ILE A 62 -7.34 -11.45 -0.88
CA ILE A 62 -6.70 -11.40 -2.21
C ILE A 62 -5.36 -12.15 -2.18
N ALA A 63 -4.51 -11.88 -1.18
CA ALA A 63 -3.21 -12.53 -1.09
C ALA A 63 -3.34 -14.05 -0.91
N ALA A 64 -4.29 -14.51 -0.10
CA ALA A 64 -4.54 -15.94 0.08
C ALA A 64 -5.08 -16.59 -1.20
N LYS A 65 -6.07 -15.97 -1.84
CA LYS A 65 -6.68 -16.45 -3.10
C LYS A 65 -5.64 -16.62 -4.22
N HIS A 66 -4.60 -15.79 -4.24
CA HIS A 66 -3.58 -15.77 -5.29
C HIS A 66 -2.22 -16.35 -4.88
N ASN A 67 -2.15 -17.12 -3.78
CA ASN A 67 -0.92 -17.76 -3.32
C ASN A 67 0.24 -16.78 -3.03
N LEU A 68 -0.08 -15.55 -2.61
CA LEU A 68 0.88 -14.51 -2.22
C LEU A 68 1.06 -14.41 -0.71
N TYR A 69 0.56 -15.39 0.05
CA TYR A 69 0.47 -15.35 1.52
C TYR A 69 1.19 -16.52 2.19
N GLY A 70 2.37 -16.89 1.68
CA GLY A 70 3.20 -17.97 2.23
C GLY A 70 2.57 -19.36 2.09
N ARG A 71 3.39 -20.41 2.26
CA ARG A 71 2.92 -21.81 2.14
C ARG A 71 2.46 -22.43 3.47
N ASP A 72 2.87 -21.84 4.59
CA ASP A 72 2.57 -22.35 5.93
C ASP A 72 2.41 -21.21 6.94
N ILE A 73 2.03 -21.58 8.17
CA ILE A 73 1.77 -20.61 9.24
C ILE A 73 3.02 -19.81 9.65
N LYS A 74 4.23 -20.35 9.48
CA LYS A 74 5.47 -19.64 9.84
C LYS A 74 5.80 -18.58 8.80
N GLU A 75 5.70 -18.92 7.52
CA GLU A 75 5.86 -17.93 6.44
C GLU A 75 4.79 -16.84 6.52
N ARG A 76 3.54 -17.20 6.83
CA ARG A 76 2.46 -16.22 7.07
C ARG A 76 2.79 -15.26 8.19
N ALA A 77 3.27 -15.77 9.34
CA ALA A 77 3.64 -14.94 10.47
C ALA A 77 4.76 -13.94 10.13
N LEU A 78 5.75 -14.35 9.33
CA LEU A 78 6.80 -13.44 8.84
C LEU A 78 6.23 -12.39 7.88
N ILE A 79 5.39 -12.81 6.93
CA ILE A 79 4.71 -11.89 6.00
C ILE A 79 3.89 -10.85 6.77
N ASP A 80 3.09 -11.29 7.75
CA ASP A 80 2.24 -10.43 8.58
C ASP A 80 3.07 -9.40 9.36
N MET A 81 4.13 -9.85 10.02
CA MET A 81 5.05 -8.96 10.74
C MET A 81 5.67 -7.91 9.81
N TYR A 82 6.06 -8.31 8.60
CA TYR A 82 6.66 -7.41 7.62
C TYR A 82 5.67 -6.39 7.08
N ILE A 83 4.46 -6.82 6.68
CA ILE A 83 3.45 -5.91 6.12
C ILE A 83 2.88 -4.96 7.16
N GLU A 84 2.81 -5.33 8.44
CA GLU A 84 2.38 -4.41 9.50
C GLU A 84 3.44 -3.33 9.74
N GLY A 85 4.73 -3.67 9.72
CA GLY A 85 5.80 -2.67 9.75
C GLY A 85 5.81 -1.74 8.53
N VAL A 86 5.46 -2.27 7.34
CA VAL A 86 5.21 -1.44 6.15
C VAL A 86 4.00 -0.52 6.34
N ALA A 87 2.90 -1.04 6.91
CA ALA A 87 1.68 -0.30 7.13
C ALA A 87 1.89 0.89 8.07
N ASP A 88 2.67 0.71 9.16
CA ASP A 88 2.99 1.77 10.10
C ASP A 88 3.68 2.97 9.42
N LEU A 89 4.70 2.72 8.59
CA LEU A 89 5.39 3.82 7.87
C LEU A 89 4.49 4.42 6.78
N ASN A 90 3.76 3.57 6.06
CA ASN A 90 2.82 4.02 5.03
C ASN A 90 1.73 4.92 5.60
N GLU A 91 1.19 4.61 6.78
CA GLU A 91 0.17 5.43 7.45
C GLU A 91 0.71 6.83 7.79
N MET A 92 1.95 6.93 8.27
CA MET A 92 2.58 8.23 8.54
C MET A 92 2.67 9.09 7.27
N ILE A 93 3.05 8.49 6.13
CA ILE A 93 3.14 9.17 4.83
C ILE A 93 1.74 9.54 4.32
N LEU A 94 0.77 8.62 4.43
CA LEU A 94 -0.60 8.77 3.95
C LEU A 94 -1.34 9.93 4.64
N LEU A 95 -1.08 10.15 5.92
CA LEU A 95 -1.72 11.21 6.72
C LEU A 95 -1.03 12.58 6.59
N LEU A 96 0.11 12.65 5.90
CA LEU A 96 0.85 13.89 5.75
C LEU A 96 0.07 15.00 5.02
N PRO A 97 -0.65 14.74 3.90
CA PRO A 97 -1.39 15.78 3.18
C PRO A 97 -2.47 16.46 4.02
N VAL A 98 -3.08 15.73 4.95
CA VAL A 98 -4.20 16.18 5.81
C VAL A 98 -3.75 16.69 7.17
N SER A 99 -2.45 16.62 7.47
CA SER A 99 -1.90 17.11 8.73
C SER A 99 -1.98 18.65 8.82
N PRO A 100 -2.13 19.23 10.03
CA PRO A 100 -2.09 20.67 10.23
C PRO A 100 -0.81 21.29 9.66
N PRO A 101 -0.86 22.44 8.96
CA PRO A 101 0.32 23.05 8.35
C PRO A 101 1.49 23.24 9.33
N ALA A 102 1.20 23.65 10.57
CA ALA A 102 2.20 23.87 11.62
C ALA A 102 2.95 22.59 12.07
N GLU A 103 2.41 21.39 11.78
CA GLU A 103 3.01 20.12 12.16
C GLU A 103 3.74 19.41 11.01
N LYS A 104 3.56 19.87 9.76
CA LYS A 104 4.02 19.14 8.56
C LYS A 104 5.53 18.92 8.57
N ASP A 105 6.33 19.93 8.86
CA ASP A 105 7.80 19.83 8.84
C ASP A 105 8.32 18.86 9.91
N ALA A 106 7.73 18.89 11.11
CA ALA A 106 8.06 17.97 12.19
C ALA A 106 7.70 16.52 11.82
N LYS A 107 6.53 16.30 11.20
CA LYS A 107 6.11 14.98 10.72
C LYS A 107 6.99 14.47 9.59
N ILE A 108 7.36 15.30 8.62
CA ILE A 108 8.30 14.93 7.55
C ILE A 108 9.64 14.51 8.16
N THR A 109 10.17 15.31 9.09
CA THR A 109 11.43 14.99 9.79
C THR A 109 11.36 13.63 10.48
N LEU A 110 10.26 13.36 11.21
CA LEU A 110 10.05 12.08 11.88
C LEU A 110 9.90 10.92 10.88
N ILE A 111 9.20 11.10 9.76
CA ILE A 111 9.06 10.09 8.71
C ILE A 111 10.44 9.75 8.13
N LYS A 112 11.26 10.76 7.82
CA LYS A 112 12.62 10.56 7.29
C LYS A 112 13.51 9.82 8.28
N ASP A 113 13.48 10.19 9.55
CA ASP A 113 14.19 9.47 10.63
C ASP A 113 13.76 8.01 10.72
N ARG A 114 12.45 7.76 10.82
CA ARG A 114 11.89 6.40 10.91
C ARG A 114 12.22 5.55 9.69
N THR A 115 12.17 6.15 8.50
CA THR A 115 12.54 5.49 7.24
C THR A 115 13.99 5.00 7.31
N THR A 116 14.92 5.91 7.61
CA THR A 116 16.37 5.65 7.54
C THR A 116 16.89 4.83 8.72
N ASN A 117 16.36 5.04 9.92
CA ASN A 117 16.93 4.49 11.16
C ASN A 117 16.14 3.32 11.74
N ARG A 118 14.92 3.05 11.25
CA ARG A 118 14.08 1.93 11.75
C ARG A 118 13.67 0.97 10.65
N TYR A 119 12.93 1.44 9.65
CA TYR A 119 12.21 0.53 8.75
C TYR A 119 13.08 -0.02 7.63
N LEU A 120 13.75 0.82 6.83
CA LEU A 120 14.57 0.33 5.72
C LEU A 120 15.76 -0.54 6.18
N PRO A 121 16.49 -0.22 7.27
CA PRO A 121 17.53 -1.11 7.78
C PRO A 121 17.01 -2.49 8.18
N ALA A 122 15.78 -2.59 8.69
CA ALA A 122 15.19 -3.87 9.06
C ALA A 122 14.98 -4.77 7.83
N PHE A 123 14.39 -4.23 6.76
CA PHE A 123 14.16 -4.99 5.53
C PHE A 123 15.45 -5.28 4.75
N GLU A 124 16.39 -4.33 4.70
CA GLU A 124 17.72 -4.57 4.12
C GLU A 124 18.44 -5.72 4.85
N LYS A 125 18.34 -5.76 6.20
CA LYS A 125 18.89 -6.85 7.01
C LYS A 125 18.21 -8.19 6.74
N VAL A 126 16.88 -8.22 6.53
CA VAL A 126 16.16 -9.44 6.14
C VAL A 126 16.75 -9.99 4.84
N LEU A 127 16.79 -9.18 3.77
CA LEU A 127 17.33 -9.61 2.48
C LEU A 127 18.78 -10.08 2.58
N LYS A 128 19.62 -9.37 3.37
CA LYS A 128 21.01 -9.74 3.62
C LYS A 128 21.15 -11.06 4.39
N SER A 129 20.25 -11.35 5.33
CA SER A 129 20.35 -12.51 6.22
C SER A 129 20.27 -13.84 5.49
N HIS A 130 19.45 -13.92 4.43
CA HIS A 130 19.23 -15.13 3.66
C HIS A 130 19.79 -15.04 2.22
N GLY A 131 20.08 -13.84 1.71
CA GLY A 131 20.68 -13.65 0.38
C GLY A 131 19.80 -14.10 -0.78
N GLN A 132 18.47 -14.02 -0.62
CA GLN A 132 17.48 -14.47 -1.60
C GLN A 132 16.83 -13.29 -2.33
N ASP A 133 16.06 -13.60 -3.36
CA ASP A 133 15.43 -12.61 -4.23
C ASP A 133 14.14 -12.00 -3.64
N TYR A 134 13.51 -12.68 -2.68
CA TYR A 134 12.25 -12.27 -2.07
C TYR A 134 12.38 -12.31 -0.55
N LEU A 135 11.53 -11.54 0.15
CA LEU A 135 11.58 -11.38 1.61
C LEU A 135 11.29 -12.68 2.38
N VAL A 136 10.46 -13.57 1.82
CA VAL A 136 10.02 -14.79 2.50
C VAL A 136 10.02 -15.97 1.52
N GLY A 137 10.64 -17.08 1.93
CA GLY A 137 10.54 -18.37 1.23
C GLY A 137 11.11 -18.41 -0.20
N ASN A 138 11.94 -17.42 -0.58
CA ASN A 138 12.41 -17.19 -1.95
C ASN A 138 11.30 -17.23 -3.01
N ARG A 139 10.13 -16.69 -2.69
CA ARG A 139 8.99 -16.61 -3.60
C ARG A 139 8.30 -15.27 -3.45
N LEU A 140 7.70 -14.80 -4.54
CA LEU A 140 6.90 -13.59 -4.53
C LEU A 140 5.75 -13.72 -3.53
N SER A 141 5.67 -12.77 -2.61
CA SER A 141 4.61 -12.66 -1.63
C SER A 141 4.06 -11.24 -1.61
N ARG A 142 2.95 -11.04 -0.91
CA ARG A 142 2.43 -9.69 -0.65
C ARG A 142 3.44 -8.81 0.09
N ALA A 143 4.35 -9.37 0.90
CA ALA A 143 5.35 -8.56 1.60
C ALA A 143 6.25 -7.81 0.61
N ASP A 144 6.67 -8.45 -0.48
CA ASP A 144 7.49 -7.84 -1.51
C ASP A 144 6.75 -6.71 -2.24
N ILE A 145 5.47 -6.96 -2.58
CA ILE A 145 4.60 -6.01 -3.28
C ILE A 145 4.39 -4.76 -2.42
N HIS A 146 3.98 -4.95 -1.17
CA HIS A 146 3.74 -3.88 -0.21
C HIS A 146 5.00 -3.07 0.08
N LEU A 147 6.15 -3.73 0.24
CA LEU A 147 7.41 -3.03 0.46
C LEU A 147 7.78 -2.20 -0.78
N VAL A 148 7.65 -2.74 -1.99
CA VAL A 148 7.99 -1.99 -3.21
C VAL A 148 7.06 -0.80 -3.44
N GLU A 149 5.77 -0.93 -3.14
CA GLU A 149 4.85 0.20 -3.12
C GLU A 149 5.32 1.30 -2.15
N LEU A 150 5.68 0.93 -0.92
CA LEU A 150 6.25 1.85 0.06
C LEU A 150 7.56 2.50 -0.44
N LEU A 151 8.44 1.76 -1.11
CA LEU A 151 9.69 2.32 -1.66
C LEU A 151 9.42 3.40 -2.72
N TYR A 152 8.35 3.28 -3.52
CA TYR A 152 7.92 4.36 -4.42
C TYR A 152 7.46 5.60 -3.63
N LEU A 153 6.71 5.43 -2.55
CA LEU A 153 6.28 6.54 -1.70
C LEU A 153 7.46 7.23 -1.01
N VAL A 154 8.45 6.45 -0.56
CA VAL A 154 9.69 6.97 0.02
C VAL A 154 10.49 7.79 -1.01
N GLU A 155 10.60 7.32 -2.26
CA GLU A 155 11.25 8.08 -3.32
C GLU A 155 10.50 9.36 -3.71
N GLU A 156 9.16 9.33 -3.73
CA GLU A 156 8.33 10.52 -3.94
C GLU A 156 8.53 11.56 -2.83
N LEU A 157 8.77 11.11 -1.59
CA LEU A 157 9.05 11.98 -0.46
C LEU A 157 10.48 12.56 -0.50
N ASP A 158 11.48 11.69 -0.68
CA ASP A 158 12.88 12.07 -0.80
C ASP A 158 13.70 10.88 -1.37
N PRO A 159 14.17 10.95 -2.63
CA PRO A 159 14.88 9.84 -3.27
C PRO A 159 16.23 9.52 -2.62
N SER A 160 16.82 10.44 -1.85
CA SER A 160 18.09 10.19 -1.16
C SER A 160 17.97 9.16 -0.04
N LEU A 161 16.76 8.94 0.49
CA LEU A 161 16.51 7.99 1.58
C LEU A 161 16.81 6.54 1.19
N LEU A 162 16.76 6.21 -0.11
CA LEU A 162 17.12 4.87 -0.59
C LEU A 162 18.62 4.70 -0.84
N ALA A 163 19.43 5.76 -0.81
CA ALA A 163 20.81 5.74 -1.32
C ALA A 163 21.64 4.58 -0.77
N ASN A 164 21.52 4.31 0.54
CA ASN A 164 22.34 3.36 1.29
C ASN A 164 21.73 1.94 1.39
N PHE A 165 20.66 1.64 0.64
CA PHE A 165 19.94 0.36 0.72
C PHE A 165 19.97 -0.39 -0.63
N PRO A 166 21.12 -0.93 -1.03
CA PRO A 166 21.29 -1.57 -2.35
C PRO A 166 20.40 -2.79 -2.55
N LEU A 167 20.14 -3.61 -1.51
CA LEU A 167 19.28 -4.80 -1.65
C LEU A 167 17.82 -4.39 -1.84
N LEU A 168 17.35 -3.35 -1.15
CA LEU A 168 16.02 -2.79 -1.38
C LEU A 168 15.86 -2.19 -2.78
N LYS A 169 16.89 -1.51 -3.30
CA LYS A 169 16.90 -1.05 -4.71
C LYS A 169 16.80 -2.22 -5.68
N ALA A 170 17.54 -3.31 -5.42
CA ALA A 170 17.50 -4.51 -6.25
C ALA A 170 16.12 -5.19 -6.19
N LEU A 171 15.52 -5.31 -5.00
CA LEU A 171 14.15 -5.81 -4.85
C LEU A 171 13.16 -4.95 -5.64
N LYS A 172 13.20 -3.62 -5.48
CA LYS A 172 12.37 -2.69 -6.24
C LYS A 172 12.51 -2.90 -7.74
N ALA A 173 13.73 -2.95 -8.27
CA ALA A 173 13.96 -3.19 -9.69
C ALA A 173 13.41 -4.55 -10.16
N ARG A 174 13.59 -5.62 -9.37
CA ARG A 174 13.08 -6.96 -9.70
C ARG A 174 11.56 -6.98 -9.77
N ILE A 175 10.88 -6.50 -8.74
CA ILE A 175 9.41 -6.51 -8.67
C ILE A 175 8.80 -5.58 -9.71
N SER A 176 9.35 -4.38 -9.90
CA SER A 176 8.87 -3.43 -10.93
C SER A 176 8.99 -3.96 -12.36
N ASN A 177 9.88 -4.94 -12.60
CA ASN A 177 10.04 -5.58 -13.90
C ASN A 177 9.13 -6.79 -14.13
N LEU A 178 8.38 -7.25 -13.13
CA LEU A 178 7.36 -8.28 -13.34
C LEU A 178 6.34 -7.76 -14.37
N PRO A 179 5.91 -8.56 -15.38
CA PRO A 179 5.08 -8.07 -16.48
C PRO A 179 3.81 -7.35 -16.02
N THR A 180 3.15 -7.86 -14.98
CA THR A 180 1.94 -7.31 -14.41
C THR A 180 2.17 -5.99 -13.68
N VAL A 181 3.23 -5.91 -12.87
CA VAL A 181 3.64 -4.69 -12.16
C VAL A 181 4.11 -3.62 -13.15
N LYS A 182 4.93 -4.01 -14.13
CA LYS A 182 5.42 -3.12 -15.18
C LYS A 182 4.25 -2.49 -15.95
N LYS A 183 3.23 -3.28 -16.30
CA LYS A 183 1.99 -2.77 -16.93
C LYS A 183 1.24 -1.80 -16.00
N PHE A 184 1.15 -2.11 -14.70
CA PHE A 184 0.50 -1.23 -13.73
C PHE A 184 1.22 0.12 -13.57
N LEU A 185 2.55 0.13 -13.66
CA LEU A 185 3.39 1.32 -13.50
C LEU A 185 3.48 2.19 -14.77
N GLN A 186 3.04 1.70 -15.93
CA GLN A 186 3.05 2.47 -17.17
C GLN A 186 2.02 3.61 -17.15
N PRO A 187 2.23 4.70 -17.92
CA PRO A 187 1.21 5.71 -18.15
C PRO A 187 -0.10 5.08 -18.64
N GLY A 188 -1.23 5.50 -18.06
CA GLY A 188 -2.54 4.90 -18.33
C GLY A 188 -2.82 3.61 -17.55
N GLY A 189 -1.87 3.13 -16.73
CA GLY A 189 -2.12 2.11 -15.73
C GLY A 189 -3.02 2.61 -14.59
N ALA A 190 -3.55 1.69 -13.77
CA ALA A 190 -4.49 2.02 -12.70
C ALA A 190 -3.85 2.71 -11.48
N ARG A 191 -2.52 2.90 -11.46
CA ARG A 191 -1.81 3.60 -10.38
C ARG A 191 -2.27 5.05 -10.30
N LYS A 192 -2.76 5.47 -9.13
CA LYS A 192 -3.14 6.86 -8.87
C LYS A 192 -1.94 7.77 -8.59
N PRO A 193 -2.03 9.06 -8.94
CA PRO A 193 -0.97 10.03 -8.69
C PRO A 193 -0.82 10.40 -7.20
N PRO A 194 0.26 11.14 -6.84
CA PRO A 194 0.36 11.90 -5.60
C PRO A 194 -0.93 12.62 -5.19
N VAL A 195 -1.26 12.61 -3.89
CA VAL A 195 -2.43 13.32 -3.38
C VAL A 195 -2.16 14.83 -3.47
N ASP A 196 -3.04 15.55 -4.16
CA ASP A 196 -3.01 17.02 -4.25
C ASP A 196 -4.06 17.68 -3.35
N GLU A 197 -3.97 19.00 -3.19
CA GLU A 197 -4.90 19.78 -2.34
C GLU A 197 -6.35 19.64 -2.80
N LYS A 198 -6.59 19.64 -4.11
CA LYS A 198 -7.92 19.47 -4.71
C LYS A 198 -8.54 18.12 -4.31
N SER A 199 -7.76 17.05 -4.32
CA SER A 199 -8.20 15.71 -3.90
C SER A 199 -8.47 15.64 -2.41
N VAL A 200 -7.68 16.34 -1.59
CA VAL A 200 -7.93 16.48 -0.14
C VAL A 200 -9.24 17.21 0.11
N GLU A 201 -9.48 18.37 -0.52
CA GLU A 201 -10.72 19.13 -0.35
C GLU A 201 -11.96 18.33 -0.77
N LYS A 202 -11.89 17.64 -1.91
CA LYS A 202 -12.95 16.73 -2.35
C LYS A 202 -13.21 15.66 -1.30
N SER A 203 -12.15 15.02 -0.79
CA SER A 203 -12.25 14.00 0.25
C SER A 203 -12.88 14.53 1.54
N ARG A 204 -12.55 15.77 1.97
CA ARG A 204 -13.16 16.40 3.16
C ARG A 204 -14.66 16.61 2.99
N LYS A 205 -15.11 16.99 1.79
CA LYS A 205 -16.54 17.17 1.49
C LYS A 205 -17.31 15.85 1.53
N ILE A 206 -16.73 14.78 0.98
CA ILE A 206 -17.37 13.45 0.91
C ILE A 206 -17.38 12.77 2.29
N PHE A 207 -16.23 12.78 2.98
CA PHE A 207 -16.04 12.00 4.22
C PHE A 207 -16.15 12.81 5.51
N LYS A 208 -16.34 14.14 5.43
CA LYS A 208 -16.60 15.05 6.56
C LYS A 208 -15.52 14.97 7.67
N PHE A 209 -14.26 15.27 7.32
CA PHE A 209 -13.10 15.31 8.25
C PHE A 209 -12.21 16.54 8.06
#